data_AF-A0A8J7GYN8-F1
#
_entry.id   AF-A0A8J7GYN8-F1
#
_cell.length_a   1.000
_cell.length_b   1.000
_cell.length_c   1.000
_cell.angle_alpha   90.00
_cell.angle_beta   90.00
_cell.angle_gamma   90.00
#
_symmetry.space_group_name_H-M   'P 1'
#
loop_
_entity.id
_entity.type
_entity.pdbx_description
1 polymer ?
#
loop_
_entity_poly.entity_id
_entity_poly.type
_entity_poly.pdbx_seq_one_letter_code
_entity_poly.pdbx_strand_id
1 'polypeptide(L)' 'MNVIKKFAAVVALGLVSFGSFAAQEVGTVQVSGAETLSAFEAQVAAKAEAAGATSYKIVSASGGDQLRGTAILYK' A
#
# COMPACT_ATOMS: atom_id res chain seq x y z
N MET A 1 7.55 -32.98 -36.38
CA MET A 1 7.20 -33.24 -34.96
C MET A 1 8.45 -32.95 -34.14
N ASN A 2 8.59 -32.02 -33.19
CA ASN A 2 7.70 -31.17 -32.40
C ASN A 2 8.54 -30.00 -31.84
N VAL A 3 8.23 -28.73 -32.15
CA VAL A 3 8.88 -27.58 -31.48
C VAL A 3 7.90 -26.55 -30.91
N ILE A 4 6.61 -26.89 -30.82
CA ILE A 4 5.62 -26.06 -30.15
C ILE A 4 5.53 -26.50 -28.69
N LYS A 5 6.19 -25.78 -27.79
CA LYS A 5 5.83 -25.72 -26.36
C LYS A 5 6.44 -24.46 -25.72
N LYS A 6 5.71 -23.36 -25.93
CA LYS A 6 5.64 -22.14 -25.14
C LYS A 6 6.54 -22.10 -23.89
N PHE A 7 7.64 -21.36 -23.96
CA PHE A 7 8.29 -20.78 -22.78
C PHE A 7 7.52 -19.49 -22.40
N ALA A 8 6.29 -19.70 -21.93
CA ALA A 8 5.58 -18.70 -21.16
C ALA A 8 6.06 -18.86 -19.70
N ALA A 9 7.09 -18.10 -19.34
CA ALA A 9 7.46 -17.90 -17.95
C ALA A 9 7.36 -16.41 -17.66
N VAL A 10 6.10 -15.99 -17.49
CA VAL A 10 5.70 -14.84 -16.69
C VAL A 10 6.25 -15.05 -15.27
N VAL A 11 6.51 -13.93 -14.58
CA VAL A 11 7.00 -13.82 -13.19
C VAL A 11 8.52 -13.73 -13.06
N ALA A 12 9.02 -12.51 -13.22
CA ALA A 12 9.83 -11.89 -12.19
C ALA A 12 9.53 -10.39 -12.24
N LEU A 13 8.35 -10.01 -11.71
CA LEU A 13 8.07 -8.61 -11.39
C LEU A 13 9.02 -8.24 -10.24
N GLY A 14 10.27 -7.96 -10.58
CA GLY A 14 11.36 -7.64 -9.68
C GLY A 14 11.17 -6.30 -9.02
N LEU A 15 10.15 -6.18 -8.19
CA LEU A 15 9.96 -5.08 -7.26
C LEU A 15 10.27 -5.57 -5.85
N VAL A 16 11.42 -6.21 -5.67
CA VAL A 16 12.13 -6.09 -4.38
C VAL A 16 12.82 -4.74 -4.39
N SER A 17 12.02 -3.69 -4.28
CA SER A 17 12.54 -2.36 -4.07
C SER A 17 12.42 -2.02 -2.59
N PHE A 18 13.52 -1.42 -2.12
CA PHE A 18 13.67 -0.70 -0.86
C PHE A 18 13.97 -1.57 0.36
N GLY A 19 15.27 -1.82 0.57
CA GLY A 19 15.78 -1.93 1.93
C GLY A 19 15.40 -0.66 2.72
N SER A 20 14.77 -0.83 3.87
CA SER A 20 14.58 0.23 4.85
C SER A 20 14.32 -0.42 6.21
N PHE A 21 14.93 0.19 7.22
CA PHE A 21 15.13 -0.32 8.56
C PHE A 21 13.90 -0.12 9.45
N ALA A 22 13.73 -1.01 10.44
CA ALA A 22 12.85 -0.92 11.61
C ALA A 22 11.32 -0.94 11.38
N ALA A 23 10.65 -1.84 12.10
CA ALA A 23 9.22 -2.22 12.05
C ALA A 23 8.81 -3.00 10.79
N GLN A 24 8.13 -4.14 10.99
CA GLN A 24 7.72 -5.04 9.93
C GLN A 24 6.56 -4.38 9.16
N GLU A 25 6.91 -3.63 8.12
CA GLU A 25 5.93 -2.97 7.24
C GLU A 25 5.12 -4.05 6.50
N VAL A 26 3.83 -4.10 6.79
CA VAL A 26 2.85 -5.01 6.16
C VAL A 26 2.53 -4.56 4.74
N GLY A 27 2.64 -3.25 4.52
CA GLY A 27 2.49 -2.63 3.21
C GLY A 27 2.15 -1.15 3.35
N THR A 28 2.14 -0.46 2.22
CA THR A 28 1.72 0.94 2.16
C THR A 28 0.33 1.02 1.55
N VAL A 29 -0.58 1.76 2.18
CA VAL A 29 -1.91 2.06 1.64
C VAL A 29 -1.99 3.51 1.24
N GLN A 30 -2.59 3.75 0.07
CA GLN A 30 -2.87 5.09 -0.41
C GLN A 30 -4.36 5.36 -0.23
N VAL A 31 -4.68 6.53 0.31
CA VAL A 31 -6.04 6.98 0.54
C VAL A 31 -6.19 8.33 -0.16
N SER A 32 -7.26 8.49 -0.92
CA SER A 32 -7.50 9.68 -1.71
C SER A 32 -9.00 9.96 -1.82
N GLY A 33 -9.35 11.25 -1.96
CA GLY A 33 -10.74 11.67 -2.13
C GLY A 33 -11.51 11.81 -0.82
N ALA A 34 -10.81 11.94 0.30
CA ALA A 34 -11.46 12.28 1.57
C ALA A 34 -11.72 13.79 1.64
N GLU A 35 -12.95 14.18 1.98
CA GLU A 35 -13.33 15.59 2.12
C GLU A 35 -12.93 16.15 3.49
N THR A 36 -12.69 15.28 4.48
CA THR A 36 -12.29 15.64 5.84
C THR A 36 -11.19 14.72 6.37
N LEU A 37 -10.42 15.21 7.34
CA LEU A 37 -9.37 14.43 8.00
C LEU A 37 -9.92 13.16 8.65
N SER A 38 -11.14 13.22 9.20
CA SER A 38 -11.81 12.06 9.79
C SER A 38 -12.17 11.01 8.74
N ALA A 39 -12.67 11.42 7.57
CA ALA A 39 -12.95 10.50 6.47
C ALA A 39 -11.65 9.88 5.91
N PHE A 40 -10.56 10.64 5.88
CA PHE A 40 -9.24 10.15 5.50
C PHE A 40 -8.75 9.09 6.49
N GLU A 41 -8.79 9.39 7.78
CA GLU A 41 -8.37 8.47 8.84
C GLU A 41 -9.21 7.21 8.88
N ALA A 42 -10.54 7.32 8.75
CA ALA A 42 -11.43 6.17 8.69
C ALA A 42 -11.08 5.24 7.51
N GLN A 43 -10.73 5.80 6.35
CA GLN A 43 -10.29 5.01 5.20
C GLN A 43 -8.92 4.37 5.44
N VAL A 44 -7.99 5.06 6.09
CA VAL A 44 -6.68 4.49 6.46
C VAL A 44 -6.88 3.34 7.44
N ALA A 45 -7.69 3.53 8.49
CA ALA A 45 -7.99 2.53 9.49
C ALA A 45 -8.66 1.30 8.87
N ALA A 46 -9.70 1.48 8.05
CA ALA A 46 -10.38 0.37 7.37
C ALA A 46 -9.42 -0.43 6.47
N LYS A 47 -8.50 0.25 5.77
CA LYS A 47 -7.47 -0.42 4.96
C LYS A 47 -6.40 -1.09 5.81
N ALA A 48 -6.04 -0.51 6.96
CA ALA A 48 -5.11 -1.08 7.93
C ALA A 48 -5.67 -2.39 8.52
N GLU A 49 -6.93 -2.37 8.94
CA GLU A 49 -7.64 -3.55 9.47
C GLU A 49 -7.79 -4.63 8.40
N ALA A 50 -8.19 -4.25 7.18
CA ALA A 50 -8.30 -5.19 6.06
C ALA A 50 -6.96 -5.83 5.68
N ALA A 51 -5.85 -5.11 5.88
CA ALA A 51 -4.50 -5.61 5.68
C ALA A 51 -3.95 -6.38 6.90
N GLY A 52 -4.67 -6.41 8.03
CA GLY A 52 -4.23 -7.10 9.25
C GLY A 52 -3.06 -6.41 9.95
N ALA A 53 -2.96 -5.08 9.84
CA ALA A 53 -1.98 -4.26 10.52
C ALA A 53 -2.37 -4.03 11.99
N THR A 54 -1.39 -4.03 12.90
CA THR A 54 -1.58 -3.71 14.33
C THR A 54 -1.34 -2.23 14.61
N SER A 55 -0.61 -1.54 13.73
CA SER A 55 -0.30 -0.12 13.83
C SER A 55 -0.17 0.50 12.44
N TYR A 56 -0.40 1.80 12.32
CA TYR A 56 -0.29 2.54 11.07
C TYR A 56 0.39 3.88 11.31
N LYS A 57 1.13 4.36 10.31
CA LYS A 57 1.76 5.69 10.30
C LYS A 57 1.42 6.40 9.02
N ILE A 58 0.73 7.53 9.17
CA ILE A 58 0.49 8.44 8.05
C ILE A 58 1.83 9.12 7.71
N VAL A 59 2.31 8.89 6.49
CA VAL A 59 3.57 9.47 5.98
C VAL A 59 3.28 10.78 5.27
N SER A 60 2.15 10.86 4.60
CA SER A 60 1.68 12.09 3.96
C SER A 60 0.17 12.20 4.10
N ALA A 61 -0.31 13.41 4.39
CA ALA A 61 -1.71 13.80 4.27
C ALA A 61 -1.72 15.23 3.74
N SER A 62 -2.26 15.43 2.54
CA SER A 62 -2.22 16.69 1.82
C SER A 62 -3.45 16.84 0.94
N GLY A 63 -4.02 18.04 0.92
CA GLY A 63 -5.17 18.36 0.09
C GLY A 63 -5.83 19.66 0.53
N GLY A 64 -6.18 20.51 -0.44
CA GLY A 64 -7.03 21.69 -0.23
C GLY A 64 -8.50 21.28 -0.20
N ASP A 65 -9.06 20.93 -1.37
CA ASP A 65 -10.46 20.48 -1.51
C ASP A 65 -10.65 18.96 -1.33
N GLN A 66 -9.61 18.16 -1.59
CA GLN A 66 -9.64 16.71 -1.38
C GLN A 66 -8.36 16.25 -0.73
N LEU A 67 -8.48 15.67 0.45
CA LEU A 67 -7.37 15.06 1.18
C LEU A 67 -6.95 13.77 0.50
N ARG A 68 -5.64 13.67 0.31
CA ARG A 68 -4.94 12.51 -0.23
C ARG A 68 -3.70 12.27 0.61
N GLY A 69 -3.32 11.02 0.73
CA GLY A 69 -2.22 10.68 1.60
C GLY A 69 -1.84 9.21 1.51
N THR A 70 -0.70 8.93 2.10
CA THR A 70 -0.14 7.59 2.18
C THR A 70 0.08 7.24 3.64
N ALA A 71 -0.31 6.02 3.99
CA ALA A 71 -0.07 5.46 5.30
C ALA A 71 0.70 4.16 5.14
N ILE A 72 1.75 4.03 5.93
CA ILE A 72 2.47 2.77 6.08
C ILE A 72 1.79 1.97 7.17
N LEU A 73 1.57 0.69 6.90
CA LEU A 73 0.98 -0.26 7.81
C LEU A 73 2.08 -1.11 8.44
N TYR A 74 1.96 -1.35 9.74
CA TYR A 74 2.89 -2.16 10.52
C TYR A 74 2.15 -3.31 11.20
N LYS A 75 2.87 -4.42 11.40
CA LYS A 75 2.42 -5.56 12.20
C LYS A 75 3.14 -5.62 13.52
#